data_AF-A0A661CEP9-F1
#
_entry.id   AF-A0A661CEP9-F1
#
_cell.length_a   1.000
_cell.length_b   1.000
_cell.length_c   1.000
_cell.angle_alpha   90.00
_cell.angle_beta   90.00
_cell.angle_gamma   90.00
#
_symmetry.space_group_name_H-M   'P 1'
#
loop_
_entity.id
_entity.type
_entity.pdbx_description
1 polymer ?
#
loop_
_entity_poly.entity_id
_entity_poly.type
_entity_poly.pdbx_seq_one_letter_code
_entity_poly.pdbx_strand_id
1 'polypeptide(L)'
;MVWIPAGQFRMGDIRGAGKNNEKPVHEVSVKRFAIGRYPVTFAEYDKFAKAMGKEKPNDKSWGRDNRPVINVSWDDAVAYVKWLSEQTGQQYRLPTEAEWEYAARAGTETDYWWGNKIGNNRANCDGSGSQWSGKQTSPVGSFAPNPFGLYDTVGNVWEWCADPWHDNYENAPTDGSIWEKTGENRRLLRGGSFLSGPNGCRAANRYRNSSVNRSLNGGVRCRGCVDLALYPIALLPFALFFSTLFSPPAGRARNPNNPSIRCTTTLFSPPAGYSRHITFKYMIFLYFYMISGWVGGGVLNFHSFLV
;
A
#
# COMPACT_ATOMS: atom_id res chain seq x y z
N MET A 1 6.36 8.08 1.32
CA MET A 1 4.95 7.81 0.91
C MET A 1 4.28 9.13 0.53
N VAL A 2 3.33 9.11 -0.40
CA VAL A 2 2.47 10.23 -0.82
C VAL A 2 1.01 9.77 -0.81
N TRP A 3 0.09 10.63 -0.37
CA TRP A 3 -1.34 10.33 -0.37
C TRP A 3 -1.94 10.54 -1.76
N ILE A 4 -2.61 9.52 -2.27
CA ILE A 4 -3.33 9.54 -3.53
C ILE A 4 -4.83 9.67 -3.25
N PRO A 5 -5.51 10.70 -3.80
CA PRO A 5 -6.93 10.91 -3.55
C PRO A 5 -7.76 9.79 -4.15
N ALA A 6 -8.89 9.47 -3.51
CA ALA A 6 -9.88 8.59 -4.15
C ALA A 6 -10.38 9.22 -5.46
N GLY A 7 -10.73 8.39 -6.44
CA GLY A 7 -11.22 8.87 -7.71
C GLY A 7 -11.64 7.76 -8.65
N GLN A 8 -12.07 8.14 -9.84
CA GLN A 8 -12.38 7.25 -10.95
C GLN A 8 -11.50 7.60 -12.14
N PHE A 9 -11.12 6.58 -12.91
CA PHE A 9 -10.36 6.78 -14.13
C PHE A 9 -10.60 5.65 -15.13
N ARG A 10 -10.30 5.96 -16.40
CA ARG A 10 -10.25 4.99 -17.48
C ARG A 10 -8.93 4.24 -17.44
N MET A 11 -9.01 2.94 -17.19
CA MET A 11 -7.87 2.04 -17.15
C MET A 11 -7.68 1.34 -18.50
N GLY A 12 -6.42 1.21 -18.93
CA GLY A 12 -6.03 0.56 -20.18
C GLY A 12 -5.64 1.51 -21.31
N ASP A 13 -5.58 0.98 -22.53
CA ASP A 13 -5.09 1.68 -23.73
C ASP A 13 -6.11 2.68 -24.30
N ILE A 14 -6.22 3.85 -23.66
CA ILE A 14 -7.12 4.95 -24.07
C ILE A 14 -6.77 5.50 -25.47
N ARG A 15 -5.49 5.43 -25.85
CA ARG A 15 -4.97 6.03 -27.08
C ARG A 15 -5.00 5.09 -28.29
N GLY A 16 -5.27 3.81 -28.07
CA GLY A 16 -5.35 2.79 -29.13
C GLY A 16 -4.00 2.34 -29.69
N ALA A 17 -2.89 2.66 -29.01
CA ALA A 17 -1.52 2.34 -29.43
C ALA A 17 -0.94 1.10 -28.72
N GLY A 18 -1.70 0.53 -27.80
CA GLY A 18 -1.30 -0.57 -26.92
C GLY A 18 -1.62 -1.96 -27.46
N LYS A 19 -1.19 -2.96 -26.69
CA LYS A 19 -1.40 -4.38 -26.97
C LYS A 19 -2.79 -4.85 -26.53
N ASN A 20 -3.19 -6.06 -26.94
CA ASN A 20 -4.48 -6.65 -26.55
C ASN A 20 -4.63 -6.81 -25.02
N ASN A 21 -3.52 -7.01 -24.31
CA ASN A 21 -3.54 -7.10 -22.85
C ASN A 21 -3.85 -5.77 -22.14
N GLU A 22 -3.81 -4.65 -22.85
CA GLU A 22 -4.14 -3.31 -22.34
C GLU A 22 -5.62 -2.96 -22.59
N LYS A 23 -6.43 -3.92 -23.08
CA LYS A 23 -7.82 -3.74 -23.53
C LYS A 23 -8.77 -4.73 -22.85
N PRO A 24 -10.08 -4.46 -22.78
CA PRO A 24 -10.74 -3.19 -23.13
C PRO A 24 -10.40 -2.06 -22.14
N VAL A 25 -10.57 -0.82 -22.59
CA VAL A 25 -10.60 0.33 -21.69
C VAL A 25 -11.87 0.23 -20.84
N HIS A 26 -11.74 0.39 -19.53
CA HIS A 26 -12.85 0.28 -18.58
C HIS A 26 -12.71 1.31 -17.44
N GLU A 27 -13.81 1.66 -16.81
CA GLU A 27 -13.83 2.58 -15.65
C GLU A 27 -13.46 1.82 -14.37
N VAL A 28 -12.59 2.42 -13.57
CA VAL A 28 -12.17 1.87 -12.27
C VAL A 28 -12.24 2.95 -11.20
N SER A 29 -12.91 2.63 -10.10
CA SER A 29 -12.92 3.43 -8.87
C SER A 29 -11.78 3.02 -7.96
N VAL A 30 -10.93 3.94 -7.56
CA VAL A 30 -9.84 3.70 -6.62
C VAL A 30 -10.11 4.45 -5.32
N LYS A 31 -10.03 3.75 -4.18
CA LYS A 31 -10.15 4.37 -2.85
C LYS A 31 -8.91 5.21 -2.55
N ARG A 32 -8.99 6.10 -1.55
CA ARG A 32 -7.81 6.83 -1.08
C ARG A 32 -6.79 5.85 -0.50
N PHE A 33 -5.53 5.96 -0.90
CA PHE A 33 -4.42 5.16 -0.40
C PHE A 33 -3.15 6.02 -0.38
N ALA A 34 -2.07 5.52 0.22
CA ALA A 34 -0.76 6.14 0.08
C ALA A 34 0.17 5.21 -0.67
N ILE A 35 1.03 5.75 -1.53
CA ILE A 35 2.00 4.99 -2.33
C ILE A 35 3.44 5.53 -2.14
N GLY A 36 4.46 4.76 -2.50
CA GLY A 36 5.85 5.20 -2.51
C GLY A 36 6.00 6.50 -3.28
N ARG A 37 6.80 7.45 -2.75
CA ARG A 37 7.14 8.65 -3.54
C ARG A 37 8.11 8.31 -4.68
N TYR A 38 8.91 7.29 -4.42
CA TYR A 38 9.97 6.74 -5.24
C TYR A 38 9.85 5.21 -5.18
N PRO A 39 10.37 4.49 -6.18
CA PRO A 39 10.63 3.07 -6.03
C PRO A 39 11.59 2.82 -4.84
N VAL A 40 11.44 1.69 -4.15
CA VAL A 40 12.29 1.34 -3.00
C VAL A 40 13.76 1.32 -3.43
N THR A 41 14.59 1.98 -2.63
CA THR A 41 16.01 2.15 -2.92
C THR A 41 16.86 0.98 -2.40
N PHE A 42 18.09 0.87 -2.89
CA PHE A 42 19.08 -0.05 -2.31
C PHE A 42 19.35 0.24 -0.84
N ALA A 43 19.42 1.52 -0.43
CA ALA A 43 19.63 1.89 0.98
C ALA A 43 18.51 1.36 1.89
N GLU A 44 17.26 1.40 1.42
CA GLU A 44 16.11 0.90 2.16
C GLU A 44 16.05 -0.63 2.18
N TYR A 45 16.25 -1.27 1.03
CA TYR A 45 16.21 -2.73 0.92
C TYR A 45 17.38 -3.40 1.67
N ASP A 46 18.55 -2.75 1.73
CA ASP A 46 19.71 -3.28 2.46
C ASP A 46 19.44 -3.40 3.97
N LYS A 47 18.58 -2.55 4.55
CA LYS A 47 18.14 -2.67 5.95
C LYS A 47 17.35 -3.95 6.16
N PHE A 48 16.43 -4.24 5.24
CA PHE A 48 15.67 -5.49 5.23
C PHE A 48 16.59 -6.70 5.05
N ALA A 49 17.46 -6.70 4.05
CA ALA A 49 18.36 -7.81 3.78
C ALA A 49 19.24 -8.12 5.00
N LYS A 50 19.79 -7.08 5.65
CA LYS A 50 20.56 -7.22 6.88
C LYS A 50 19.72 -7.80 8.03
N ALA A 51 18.51 -7.28 8.26
CA ALA A 51 17.64 -7.73 9.34
C ALA A 51 17.21 -9.19 9.18
N MET A 52 17.01 -9.65 7.94
CA MET A 52 16.58 -11.02 7.64
C MET A 52 17.72 -11.99 7.40
N GLY A 53 18.98 -11.56 7.52
CA GLY A 53 20.15 -12.39 7.19
C GLY A 53 20.18 -12.85 5.72
N LYS A 54 19.58 -12.07 4.81
CA LYS A 54 19.53 -12.36 3.38
C LYS A 54 20.73 -11.76 2.65
N GLU A 55 21.14 -12.41 1.56
CA GLU A 55 22.10 -11.82 0.63
C GLU A 55 21.52 -10.53 0.02
N LYS A 56 22.37 -9.52 -0.09
CA LYS A 56 22.01 -8.26 -0.73
C LYS A 56 21.87 -8.45 -2.24
N PRO A 57 20.84 -7.90 -2.89
CA PRO A 57 20.74 -7.94 -4.34
C PRO A 57 21.94 -7.27 -5.00
N ASN A 58 22.42 -7.88 -6.09
CA ASN A 58 23.53 -7.36 -6.89
C ASN A 58 23.14 -6.02 -7.54
N ASP A 59 24.00 -5.01 -7.41
CA ASP A 59 23.80 -3.65 -7.95
C ASP A 59 24.40 -3.41 -9.34
N LYS A 60 24.96 -4.47 -9.95
CA LYS A 60 25.73 -4.46 -11.20
C LYS A 60 26.91 -3.48 -11.19
N SER A 61 27.42 -3.13 -10.02
CA SER A 61 28.49 -2.14 -9.87
C SER A 61 28.11 -0.75 -10.43
N TRP A 62 26.81 -0.43 -10.51
CA TRP A 62 26.31 0.89 -10.95
C TRP A 62 26.22 1.92 -9.82
N GLY A 63 26.54 1.49 -8.59
CA GLY A 63 26.30 2.21 -7.36
C GLY A 63 25.02 1.77 -6.66
N ARG A 64 25.02 1.88 -5.33
CA ARG A 64 23.89 1.56 -4.44
C ARG A 64 23.18 2.84 -3.97
N ASP A 65 22.81 2.88 -2.70
CA ASP A 65 22.16 3.98 -2.01
C ASP A 65 20.82 4.40 -2.64
N ASN A 66 20.74 5.61 -3.20
CA ASN A 66 19.50 6.22 -3.70
C ASN A 66 19.07 5.71 -5.08
N ARG A 67 19.70 4.66 -5.60
CA ARG A 67 19.20 3.97 -6.80
C ARG A 67 18.09 2.99 -6.42
N PRO A 68 17.10 2.78 -7.31
CA PRO A 68 16.09 1.78 -7.07
C PRO A 68 16.74 0.40 -6.92
N VAL A 69 16.26 -0.38 -5.95
CA VAL A 69 16.70 -1.77 -5.80
C VAL A 69 16.29 -2.54 -7.06
N ILE A 70 17.20 -3.38 -7.54
CA ILE A 70 16.99 -4.23 -8.71
C ILE A 70 17.35 -5.67 -8.38
N ASN A 71 16.93 -6.59 -9.24
CA ASN A 71 17.12 -8.03 -9.05
C ASN A 71 16.35 -8.57 -7.83
N VAL A 72 15.14 -8.08 -7.62
CA VAL A 72 14.22 -8.47 -6.53
C VAL A 72 13.03 -9.18 -7.16
N SER A 73 12.73 -10.39 -6.67
CA SER A 73 11.55 -11.14 -7.13
C SER A 73 10.27 -10.58 -6.51
N TRP A 74 9.10 -10.99 -7.01
CA TRP A 74 7.84 -10.61 -6.39
C TRP A 74 7.74 -11.14 -4.94
N ASP A 75 8.20 -12.38 -4.71
CA ASP A 75 8.19 -12.98 -3.36
C ASP A 75 9.10 -12.21 -2.39
N ASP A 76 10.25 -11.72 -2.86
CA ASP A 76 11.11 -10.83 -2.07
C ASP A 76 10.44 -9.49 -1.76
N ALA A 77 9.73 -8.92 -2.75
CA ALA A 77 8.98 -7.68 -2.58
C ALA A 77 7.89 -7.84 -1.52
N VAL A 78 7.13 -8.95 -1.55
CA VAL A 78 6.14 -9.29 -0.53
C VAL A 78 6.78 -9.50 0.84
N ALA A 79 7.93 -10.17 0.90
CA ALA A 79 8.66 -10.32 2.16
C ALA A 79 9.14 -8.97 2.72
N TYR A 80 9.57 -8.05 1.86
CA TYR A 80 9.98 -6.71 2.25
C TYR A 80 8.80 -5.89 2.82
N VAL A 81 7.65 -5.86 2.14
CA VAL A 81 6.49 -5.09 2.64
C VAL A 81 5.92 -5.67 3.94
N LYS A 82 5.97 -7.01 4.09
CA LYS A 82 5.61 -7.67 5.34
C LYS A 82 6.54 -7.26 6.48
N TRP A 83 7.85 -7.36 6.27
CA TRP A 83 8.84 -6.93 7.26
C TRP A 83 8.68 -5.46 7.63
N LEU A 84 8.50 -4.57 6.64
CA LEU A 84 8.32 -3.14 6.88
C LEU A 84 7.06 -2.85 7.70
N SER A 85 6.00 -3.63 7.49
CA SER A 85 4.78 -3.56 8.30
C SER A 85 5.06 -3.91 9.75
N GLU A 86 5.78 -5.01 10.00
CA GLU A 86 6.18 -5.44 11.34
C GLU A 86 7.07 -4.40 12.05
N GLN A 87 8.00 -3.76 11.32
CA GLN A 87 8.90 -2.76 11.90
C GLN A 87 8.21 -1.43 12.28
N THR A 88 7.11 -1.09 11.63
CA THR A 88 6.50 0.24 11.74
C THR A 88 5.12 0.22 12.40
N GLY A 89 4.51 -0.97 12.52
CA GLY A 89 3.11 -1.13 12.92
C GLY A 89 2.09 -0.62 11.89
N GLN A 90 2.53 -0.26 10.68
CA GLN A 90 1.66 0.15 9.57
C GLN A 90 1.40 -1.02 8.63
N GLN A 91 0.35 -0.95 7.81
CA GLN A 91 -0.03 -2.02 6.87
C GLN A 91 0.50 -1.70 5.47
N TYR A 92 1.73 -2.12 5.18
CA TYR A 92 2.34 -2.00 3.85
C TYR A 92 2.02 -3.22 2.97
N ARG A 93 1.81 -2.96 1.68
CA ARG A 93 1.60 -3.96 0.64
C ARG A 93 2.15 -3.48 -0.70
N LEU A 94 2.13 -4.33 -1.72
CA LEU A 94 2.29 -3.89 -3.10
C LEU A 94 1.01 -3.15 -3.57
N PRO A 95 1.12 -2.15 -4.47
CA PRO A 95 -0.06 -1.55 -5.08
C PRO A 95 -0.81 -2.58 -5.92
N THR A 96 -2.13 -2.43 -6.04
CA THR A 96 -2.86 -3.15 -7.10
C THR A 96 -2.47 -2.56 -8.45
N GLU A 97 -2.74 -3.31 -9.51
CA GLU A 97 -2.54 -2.85 -10.87
C GLU A 97 -3.29 -1.54 -11.14
N ALA A 98 -4.55 -1.48 -10.72
CA ALA A 98 -5.40 -0.32 -10.88
C ALA A 98 -4.89 0.89 -10.10
N GLU A 99 -4.47 0.69 -8.86
CA GLU A 99 -3.86 1.73 -8.04
C GLU A 99 -2.60 2.31 -8.67
N TRP A 100 -1.72 1.45 -9.20
CA TRP A 100 -0.50 1.89 -9.85
C TRP A 100 -0.81 2.72 -11.10
N GLU A 101 -1.70 2.26 -11.99
CA GLU A 101 -2.02 3.01 -13.21
C GLU A 101 -2.70 4.34 -12.91
N TYR A 102 -3.64 4.35 -11.96
CA TYR A 102 -4.30 5.57 -11.50
C TYR A 102 -3.28 6.59 -10.95
N ALA A 103 -2.35 6.13 -10.11
CA ALA A 103 -1.31 6.96 -9.54
C ALA A 103 -0.33 7.46 -10.61
N ALA A 104 0.05 6.61 -11.57
CA ALA A 104 0.96 6.97 -12.66
C ALA A 104 0.35 8.02 -13.60
N ARG A 105 -0.93 7.87 -13.95
CA ARG A 105 -1.69 8.80 -14.80
C ARG A 105 -1.92 10.16 -14.14
N ALA A 106 -2.14 10.18 -12.82
CA ALA A 106 -2.34 11.40 -12.04
C ALA A 106 -3.33 12.39 -12.68
N GLY A 107 -4.48 11.86 -13.14
CA GLY A 107 -5.56 12.63 -13.77
C GLY A 107 -5.46 12.81 -15.29
N THR A 108 -4.46 12.23 -15.95
CA THR A 108 -4.30 12.32 -17.41
C THR A 108 -4.73 11.05 -18.15
N GLU A 109 -5.20 11.21 -19.40
CA GLU A 109 -5.51 10.11 -20.31
C GLU A 109 -4.42 9.85 -21.37
N THR A 110 -3.27 10.50 -21.21
CA THR A 110 -2.16 10.46 -22.16
C THR A 110 -1.26 9.25 -21.93
N ASP A 111 -0.36 8.98 -22.88
CA ASP A 111 0.59 7.86 -22.78
C ASP A 111 1.56 8.01 -21.60
N TYR A 112 2.00 9.25 -21.35
CA TYR A 112 2.79 9.65 -20.20
C TYR A 112 2.04 10.76 -19.48
N TRP A 113 2.26 10.96 -18.17
CA TRP A 113 1.54 12.00 -17.42
C TRP A 113 1.76 13.43 -17.94
N TRP A 114 2.80 13.65 -18.76
CA TRP A 114 3.11 14.93 -19.39
C TRP A 114 2.67 15.04 -20.87
N GLY A 115 2.03 14.03 -21.44
CA GLY A 115 1.59 14.02 -22.83
C GLY A 115 1.85 12.72 -23.58
N ASN A 116 1.77 12.75 -24.91
CA ASN A 116 1.83 11.54 -25.76
C ASN A 116 3.18 11.33 -26.46
N LYS A 117 4.22 12.08 -26.05
CA LYS A 117 5.58 11.92 -26.58
C LYS A 117 6.53 11.81 -25.41
N ILE A 118 7.45 10.85 -25.48
CA ILE A 118 8.45 10.63 -24.42
C ILE A 118 9.28 11.90 -24.17
N GLY A 119 9.59 12.64 -25.24
CA GLY A 119 10.44 13.83 -25.16
C GLY A 119 11.89 13.48 -24.85
N ASN A 120 12.73 14.50 -24.70
CA ASN A 120 14.13 14.34 -24.36
C ASN A 120 14.35 14.55 -22.86
N ASN A 121 15.09 13.64 -22.23
CA ASN A 121 15.52 13.70 -20.82
C ASN A 121 14.37 13.92 -19.80
N ARG A 122 13.19 13.35 -20.06
CA ARG A 122 12.03 13.43 -19.14
C ARG A 122 11.86 12.22 -18.23
N ALA A 123 12.53 11.12 -18.57
CA ALA A 123 12.52 9.85 -17.88
C ALA A 123 13.80 9.08 -18.20
N ASN A 124 14.04 7.98 -17.48
CA ASN A 124 15.11 7.04 -17.82
C ASN A 124 14.52 5.81 -18.50
N CYS A 125 14.36 5.85 -19.82
CA CYS A 125 14.01 4.69 -20.64
C CYS A 125 14.86 4.69 -21.92
N ASP A 126 14.93 3.57 -22.63
CA ASP A 126 15.67 3.51 -23.89
C ASP A 126 15.02 4.46 -24.92
N GLY A 127 15.83 5.26 -25.61
CA GLY A 127 15.36 6.34 -26.49
C GLY A 127 14.84 7.60 -25.78
N SER A 128 14.94 7.72 -24.45
CA SER A 128 14.56 8.96 -23.73
C SER A 128 15.56 10.10 -23.87
N GLY A 129 16.80 9.80 -24.28
CA GLY A 129 17.89 10.78 -24.36
C GLY A 129 18.46 11.22 -23.00
N SER A 130 18.05 10.59 -21.90
CA SER A 130 18.75 10.75 -20.62
C SER A 130 20.14 10.11 -20.67
N GLN A 131 21.06 10.58 -19.83
CA GLN A 131 22.43 10.04 -19.78
C GLN A 131 22.50 8.54 -19.43
N TRP A 132 21.47 8.02 -18.76
CA TRP A 132 21.33 6.62 -18.33
C TRP A 132 20.51 5.74 -19.29
N SER A 133 19.84 6.35 -20.26
CA SER A 133 19.01 5.71 -21.28
C SER A 133 19.70 4.49 -21.89
N GLY A 134 19.09 3.32 -21.76
CA GLY A 134 19.61 2.07 -22.33
C GLY A 134 20.84 1.49 -21.63
N LYS A 135 21.36 2.12 -20.56
CA LYS A 135 22.64 1.76 -19.91
C LYS A 135 22.46 1.21 -18.51
N GLN A 136 21.84 1.99 -17.63
CA GLN A 136 21.69 1.67 -16.20
C GLN A 136 20.50 2.43 -15.60
N THR A 137 20.16 2.13 -14.34
CA THR A 137 19.18 2.93 -13.59
C THR A 137 19.67 4.35 -13.37
N SER A 138 18.78 5.26 -12.97
CA SER A 138 19.13 6.57 -12.42
C SER A 138 18.86 6.57 -10.92
N PRO A 139 19.52 7.42 -10.12
CA PRO A 139 19.05 7.70 -8.76
C PRO A 139 17.56 8.09 -8.80
N VAL A 140 16.79 7.65 -7.80
CA VAL A 140 15.37 7.99 -7.74
C VAL A 140 15.18 9.50 -7.65
N GLY A 141 14.13 10.02 -8.28
CA GLY A 141 13.86 11.46 -8.26
C GLY A 141 14.74 12.31 -9.19
N SER A 142 15.43 11.68 -10.14
CA SER A 142 16.25 12.40 -11.14
C SER A 142 15.43 13.19 -12.17
N PHE A 143 14.12 12.93 -12.26
CA PHE A 143 13.20 13.56 -13.21
C PHE A 143 12.04 14.26 -12.48
N ALA A 144 11.23 15.02 -13.22
CA ALA A 144 10.07 15.69 -12.65
C ALA A 144 9.03 14.67 -12.13
N PRO A 145 8.36 14.95 -11.01
CA PRO A 145 7.24 14.14 -10.56
C PRO A 145 5.98 14.41 -11.38
N ASN A 146 5.05 13.46 -11.37
CA ASN A 146 3.70 13.66 -11.88
C ASN A 146 2.87 14.57 -10.96
N PRO A 147 1.65 15.00 -11.36
CA PRO A 147 0.79 15.86 -10.54
C PRO A 147 0.41 15.32 -9.15
N PHE A 148 0.51 14.01 -8.91
CA PHE A 148 0.32 13.41 -7.59
C PHE A 148 1.62 13.36 -6.76
N GLY A 149 2.74 13.82 -7.30
CA GLY A 149 4.02 13.86 -6.59
C GLY A 149 4.83 12.56 -6.66
N LEU A 150 4.44 11.60 -7.51
CA LEU A 150 5.22 10.38 -7.74
C LEU A 150 6.33 10.64 -8.76
N TYR A 151 7.48 10.02 -8.52
CA TYR A 151 8.63 10.04 -9.40
C TYR A 151 8.79 8.68 -10.08
N ASP A 152 9.46 8.69 -11.22
CA ASP A 152 9.93 7.47 -11.91
C ASP A 152 8.83 6.47 -12.33
N THR A 153 7.56 6.88 -12.38
CA THR A 153 6.43 6.07 -12.91
C THR A 153 6.54 5.80 -14.42
N VAL A 154 7.53 6.40 -15.09
CA VAL A 154 7.87 6.17 -16.49
C VAL A 154 9.37 5.84 -16.56
N GLY A 155 9.68 4.59 -16.86
CA GLY A 155 11.06 4.10 -16.97
C GLY A 155 11.71 3.76 -15.63
N ASN A 156 13.03 3.93 -15.56
CA ASN A 156 13.95 3.55 -14.49
C ASN A 156 13.92 2.04 -14.17
N VAL A 157 12.87 1.52 -13.54
CA VAL A 157 12.72 0.11 -13.16
C VAL A 157 11.29 -0.34 -13.33
N TRP A 158 11.09 -1.63 -13.63
CA TRP A 158 9.75 -2.19 -13.65
C TRP A 158 9.28 -2.35 -12.20
N GLU A 159 8.01 -2.08 -11.92
CA GLU A 159 7.49 -2.10 -10.54
C GLU A 159 6.46 -3.21 -10.36
N TRP A 160 6.65 -4.04 -9.34
CA TRP A 160 5.76 -5.17 -9.04
C TRP A 160 4.42 -4.69 -8.49
N CYS A 161 3.32 -5.19 -9.04
CA CYS A 161 1.97 -5.07 -8.47
C CYS A 161 1.56 -6.36 -7.76
N ALA A 162 0.54 -6.28 -6.91
CA ALA A 162 -0.01 -7.45 -6.21
C ALA A 162 -0.65 -8.47 -7.17
N ASP A 163 -1.23 -7.98 -8.28
CA ASP A 163 -2.07 -8.74 -9.18
C ASP A 163 -1.34 -9.88 -9.92
N PRO A 164 -1.95 -11.08 -10.00
CA PRO A 164 -1.57 -12.09 -10.97
C PRO A 164 -1.88 -11.64 -12.41
N TRP A 165 -1.22 -12.28 -13.38
CA TRP A 165 -1.37 -11.93 -14.78
C TRP A 165 -2.73 -12.34 -15.38
N HIS A 166 -3.33 -11.40 -16.11
CA HIS A 166 -4.48 -11.61 -16.99
C HIS A 166 -4.15 -11.16 -18.42
N ASP A 167 -4.65 -11.89 -19.42
CA ASP A 167 -4.29 -11.65 -20.82
C ASP A 167 -4.99 -10.44 -21.46
N ASN A 168 -6.01 -9.89 -20.79
CA ASN A 168 -6.78 -8.70 -21.16
C ASN A 168 -7.45 -8.12 -19.90
N TYR A 169 -8.41 -7.19 -20.06
CA TYR A 169 -9.26 -6.61 -19.01
C TYR A 169 -10.72 -7.06 -19.08
N GLU A 170 -11.03 -8.15 -19.80
CA GLU A 170 -12.38 -8.69 -19.83
C GLU A 170 -12.75 -9.20 -18.43
N ASN A 171 -13.81 -8.64 -17.85
CA ASN A 171 -14.25 -8.92 -16.48
C ASN A 171 -13.25 -8.50 -15.38
N ALA A 172 -12.38 -7.53 -15.68
CA ALA A 172 -11.52 -6.93 -14.66
C ALA A 172 -12.36 -6.25 -13.55
N PRO A 173 -11.91 -6.28 -12.28
CA PRO A 173 -12.54 -5.55 -11.19
C PRO A 173 -12.57 -4.04 -11.46
N THR A 174 -13.67 -3.39 -11.07
CA THR A 174 -13.88 -1.95 -11.30
C THR A 174 -13.75 -1.12 -10.02
N ASP A 175 -13.29 -1.72 -8.92
CA ASP A 175 -13.23 -1.11 -7.58
C ASP A 175 -11.79 -0.98 -7.03
N GLY A 176 -10.80 -1.20 -7.91
CA GLY A 176 -9.38 -1.10 -7.57
C GLY A 176 -8.84 -2.25 -6.73
N SER A 177 -9.63 -3.30 -6.49
CA SER A 177 -9.19 -4.52 -5.80
C SER A 177 -8.22 -5.35 -6.64
N ILE A 178 -7.52 -6.28 -5.98
CA ILE A 178 -6.65 -7.24 -6.64
C ILE A 178 -7.50 -8.13 -7.53
N TRP A 179 -7.12 -8.27 -8.80
CA TRP A 179 -7.75 -9.21 -9.71
C TRP A 179 -7.20 -10.62 -9.48
N GLU A 180 -7.86 -11.39 -8.63
CA GLU A 180 -7.39 -12.73 -8.26
C GLU A 180 -7.51 -13.76 -9.39
N LYS A 181 -6.54 -14.68 -9.48
CA LYS A 181 -6.53 -15.80 -10.42
C LYS A 181 -5.78 -17.00 -9.84
N THR A 182 -6.53 -18.04 -9.50
CA THR A 182 -5.98 -19.28 -8.93
C THR A 182 -5.01 -19.95 -9.91
N GLY A 183 -3.85 -20.38 -9.40
CA GLY A 183 -2.86 -21.13 -10.18
C GLY A 183 -1.99 -20.28 -11.12
N GLU A 184 -2.15 -18.96 -11.14
CA GLU A 184 -1.30 -18.06 -11.94
C GLU A 184 -0.02 -17.70 -11.18
N ASN A 185 1.13 -18.09 -11.74
CA ASN A 185 2.44 -17.83 -11.12
C ASN A 185 3.15 -16.59 -11.67
N ARG A 186 2.60 -15.96 -12.73
CA ARG A 186 3.13 -14.70 -13.27
C ARG A 186 2.47 -13.55 -12.56
N ARG A 187 3.29 -12.59 -12.14
CA ARG A 187 2.87 -11.38 -11.45
C ARG A 187 3.06 -10.17 -12.37
N LEU A 188 2.23 -9.18 -12.17
CA LEU A 188 2.19 -8.00 -13.02
C LEU A 188 3.32 -7.01 -12.67
N LEU A 189 3.87 -6.40 -13.72
CA LEU A 189 4.85 -5.32 -13.67
C LEU A 189 4.35 -4.11 -14.47
N ARG A 190 4.63 -2.90 -13.99
CA ARG A 190 4.27 -1.62 -14.62
C ARG A 190 5.44 -0.64 -14.73
N GLY A 191 5.28 0.41 -15.54
CA GLY A 191 6.18 1.58 -15.62
C GLY A 191 7.30 1.52 -16.65
N GLY A 192 7.72 0.32 -17.08
CA GLY A 192 8.87 0.19 -17.97
C GLY A 192 10.19 0.21 -17.21
N SER A 193 11.31 0.41 -17.91
CA SER A 193 12.63 0.45 -17.27
C SER A 193 13.60 1.28 -18.12
N PHE A 194 14.82 1.50 -17.60
CA PHE A 194 15.93 2.09 -18.37
C PHE A 194 16.25 1.38 -19.69
N LEU A 195 15.81 0.12 -19.87
CA LEU A 195 16.00 -0.64 -21.10
C LEU A 195 14.73 -0.79 -21.95
N SER A 196 13.59 -0.29 -21.47
CA SER A 196 12.34 -0.31 -22.21
C SER A 196 12.33 0.84 -23.19
N GLY A 197 11.96 0.58 -24.45
CA GLY A 197 11.65 1.66 -25.38
C GLY A 197 10.37 2.41 -24.97
N PRO A 198 10.07 3.57 -25.59
CA PRO A 198 8.97 4.45 -25.16
C PRO A 198 7.61 3.75 -25.04
N ASN A 199 7.28 2.85 -25.99
CA ASN A 199 6.03 2.09 -25.97
C ASN A 199 5.87 1.18 -24.74
N GLY A 200 6.98 0.74 -24.14
CA GLY A 200 7.01 -0.08 -22.93
C GLY A 200 6.98 0.73 -21.63
N CYS A 201 6.97 2.06 -21.72
CA CYS A 201 6.93 2.98 -20.57
C CYS A 201 5.61 3.77 -20.50
N ARG A 202 4.66 3.52 -21.41
CA ARG A 202 3.34 4.14 -21.34
C ARG A 202 2.61 3.71 -20.07
N ALA A 203 1.76 4.58 -19.52
CA ALA A 203 0.98 4.31 -18.33
C ALA A 203 0.12 3.03 -18.44
N ALA A 204 -0.44 2.77 -19.63
CA ALA A 204 -1.24 1.58 -19.92
C ALA A 204 -0.42 0.29 -20.13
N ASN A 205 0.90 0.38 -20.29
CA ASN A 205 1.68 -0.79 -20.67
C ASN A 205 1.77 -1.78 -19.51
N ARG A 206 1.44 -3.04 -19.83
CA ARG A 206 1.47 -4.16 -18.88
C ARG A 206 2.59 -5.12 -19.24
N TYR A 207 3.31 -5.57 -18.22
CA TYR A 207 4.27 -6.65 -18.34
C TYR A 207 4.07 -7.70 -17.24
N ARG A 208 4.71 -8.86 -17.40
CA ARG A 208 4.60 -9.98 -16.46
C ARG A 208 5.90 -10.73 -16.32
N ASN A 209 6.16 -11.25 -15.14
CA ASN A 209 7.25 -12.20 -14.93
C ASN A 209 6.87 -13.19 -13.83
N SER A 210 7.57 -14.33 -13.75
CA SER A 210 7.34 -15.33 -12.71
C SER A 210 7.62 -14.75 -11.31
N SER A 211 6.81 -15.10 -10.31
CA SER A 211 6.91 -14.57 -8.94
C SER A 211 8.27 -14.80 -8.27
N VAL A 212 8.94 -15.91 -8.62
CA VAL A 212 10.25 -16.29 -8.06
C VAL A 212 11.44 -15.69 -8.83
N ASN A 213 11.21 -15.11 -10.00
CA ASN A 213 12.29 -14.66 -10.87
C ASN A 213 12.86 -13.32 -10.39
N ARG A 214 14.16 -13.29 -10.08
CA ARG A 214 14.91 -12.09 -9.68
C ARG A 214 15.42 -11.30 -10.90
N SER A 215 15.91 -11.99 -11.95
CA SER A 215 16.07 -11.50 -13.34
C SER A 215 16.78 -12.54 -14.25
N LEU A 216 16.39 -12.56 -15.54
CA LEU A 216 17.10 -13.07 -16.74
C LEU A 216 17.33 -14.59 -16.91
N ASN A 217 16.38 -15.25 -17.57
CA ASN A 217 16.70 -16.19 -18.66
C ASN A 217 15.75 -15.90 -19.83
N GLY A 218 16.29 -15.46 -20.97
CA GLY A 218 15.53 -15.28 -22.22
C GLY A 218 14.89 -13.89 -22.43
N GLY A 219 15.67 -12.93 -22.90
CA GLY A 219 15.18 -11.93 -23.87
C GLY A 219 14.36 -10.72 -23.40
N VAL A 220 13.86 -10.64 -22.15
CA VAL A 220 13.17 -9.42 -21.70
C VAL A 220 13.63 -8.95 -20.32
N ARG A 221 14.10 -7.71 -20.31
CA ARG A 221 14.80 -7.03 -19.23
C ARG A 221 13.81 -6.46 -18.21
N CYS A 222 13.29 -7.32 -17.33
CA CYS A 222 12.53 -6.88 -16.17
C CYS A 222 13.37 -6.90 -14.92
N ARG A 223 13.81 -5.72 -14.50
CA ARG A 223 14.37 -5.51 -13.17
C ARG A 223 13.24 -4.97 -12.32
N GLY A 224 12.52 -5.91 -11.70
CA GLY A 224 11.47 -5.60 -10.74
C GLY A 224 12.05 -4.83 -9.56
N CYS A 225 11.35 -3.79 -9.15
CA CYS A 225 11.53 -3.04 -7.92
C CYS A 225 10.25 -3.13 -7.08
N VAL A 226 10.38 -2.86 -5.80
CA VAL A 226 9.24 -2.76 -4.89
C VAL A 226 8.67 -1.36 -4.97
N ASP A 227 7.36 -1.26 -5.24
CA ASP A 227 6.58 -0.07 -4.92
C ASP A 227 5.67 -0.40 -3.72
N LEU A 228 5.46 0.58 -2.85
CA LEU A 228 4.81 0.41 -1.54
C LEU A 228 3.46 1.10 -1.55
N ALA A 229 2.41 0.41 -1.12
CA ALA A 229 1.12 1.01 -0.80
C ALA A 229 0.77 0.82 0.69
N LEU A 230 0.09 1.81 1.28
CA LEU A 230 -0.42 1.81 2.65
C LEU A 230 -1.95 1.94 2.65
N TYR A 231 -2.63 1.17 3.51
CA TYR A 231 -4.03 1.42 3.84
C TYR A 231 -4.15 2.64 4.76
N PRO A 232 -5.18 3.50 4.58
CA PRO A 232 -5.57 4.41 5.63
C PRO A 232 -6.04 3.59 6.83
N ILE A 233 -5.33 3.69 7.96
CA ILE A 233 -5.86 3.22 9.25
C ILE A 233 -7.10 4.07 9.50
N ALA A 234 -8.28 3.47 9.32
CA ALA A 234 -9.51 4.06 9.84
C ALA A 234 -9.36 4.08 11.35
N LEU A 235 -9.03 5.25 11.92
CA LEU A 235 -9.31 5.53 13.32
C LEU A 235 -10.82 5.46 13.45
N LEU A 236 -11.34 4.25 13.74
CA LEU A 236 -12.72 4.12 14.20
C LEU A 236 -12.84 5.07 15.39
N PRO A 237 -13.75 6.06 15.36
CA PRO A 237 -14.00 6.86 16.53
C PRO A 237 -14.49 5.89 17.61
N PHE A 238 -13.69 5.71 18.66
CA PHE A 238 -14.01 4.92 19.85
C PHE A 238 -15.31 5.41 20.56
N ALA A 239 -15.91 6.49 20.06
CA ALA A 239 -17.10 7.16 20.58
C ALA A 239 -18.44 6.47 20.28
N LEU A 240 -18.50 5.40 19.48
CA LEU A 240 -19.78 4.74 19.13
C LEU A 240 -20.07 3.42 19.86
N PHE A 241 -19.17 2.96 20.74
CA PHE A 241 -19.38 1.69 21.48
C PHE A 241 -20.04 1.84 22.86
N PHE A 242 -20.35 3.07 23.32
CA PHE A 242 -20.93 3.29 24.65
C PHE A 242 -22.41 3.67 24.69
N SER A 243 -23.10 3.82 23.56
CA SER A 243 -24.50 4.28 23.52
C SER A 243 -25.54 3.17 23.29
N THR A 244 -25.15 1.91 23.08
CA THR A 244 -26.10 0.81 22.81
C THR A 244 -26.22 -0.25 23.92
N LEU A 245 -25.48 -0.12 25.03
CA LEU A 245 -25.55 -1.06 26.16
C LEU A 245 -26.41 -0.60 27.35
N PHE A 246 -27.04 0.58 27.27
CA PHE A 246 -27.92 1.10 28.32
C PHE A 246 -29.27 1.60 27.77
N SER A 247 -29.95 0.75 27.00
CA SER A 247 -31.41 0.88 26.87
C SER A 247 -32.07 -0.10 27.84
N PRO A 248 -32.79 0.36 28.87
CA PRO A 248 -33.53 -0.56 29.73
C PRO A 248 -34.65 -1.24 28.92
N PRO A 249 -34.96 -2.52 29.18
CA PRO A 249 -36.08 -3.18 28.52
C PRO A 249 -37.39 -2.47 28.88
N ALA A 250 -38.19 -2.15 27.88
CA ALA A 250 -39.56 -1.68 28.06
C ALA A 250 -40.40 -2.80 28.67
N GLY A 251 -40.77 -2.65 29.94
CA GLY A 251 -41.76 -3.53 30.58
C GLY A 251 -41.48 -3.85 32.04
N ARG A 252 -41.84 -2.92 32.95
CA ARG A 252 -42.37 -3.25 34.29
C ARG A 252 -43.01 -2.01 34.91
N ALA A 253 -44.19 -2.20 35.48
CA ALA A 253 -45.10 -1.18 35.96
C ALA A 253 -44.49 -0.26 37.04
N ARG A 254 -44.89 1.02 37.01
CA ARG A 254 -44.57 2.01 38.06
C ARG A 254 -45.33 1.66 39.35
N ASN A 255 -44.61 1.62 40.47
CA ASN A 255 -45.20 1.64 41.82
C ASN A 255 -45.44 3.12 42.23
N PRO A 256 -46.63 3.54 42.72
CA PRO A 256 -46.95 4.95 42.92
C PRO A 256 -46.35 5.63 44.17
N ASN A 257 -45.61 4.94 45.05
CA ASN A 257 -45.34 5.45 46.41
C ASN A 257 -43.87 5.76 46.77
N ASN A 258 -43.03 6.25 45.83
CA ASN A 258 -41.68 6.71 46.23
C ASN A 258 -41.18 7.92 45.40
N PRO A 259 -41.11 9.14 45.97
CA PRO A 259 -40.60 10.31 45.27
C PRO A 259 -39.17 10.65 45.73
N SER A 260 -38.13 10.09 45.10
CA SER A 260 -36.84 10.78 44.86
C SER A 260 -35.71 9.81 44.44
N ILE A 261 -35.48 9.63 43.13
CA ILE A 261 -34.13 9.37 42.61
C ILE A 261 -34.00 10.17 41.31
N ARG A 262 -33.37 11.36 41.39
CA ARG A 262 -32.83 12.04 40.19
C ARG A 262 -31.47 11.42 39.89
N CYS A 263 -31.34 10.74 38.75
CA CYS A 263 -30.02 10.39 38.22
C CYS A 263 -29.39 11.65 37.62
N THR A 264 -28.45 12.26 38.33
CA THR A 264 -27.58 13.31 37.78
C THR A 264 -26.40 12.63 37.08
N THR A 265 -26.35 12.70 35.75
CA THR A 265 -25.19 12.25 34.97
C THR A 265 -24.00 13.16 35.26
N THR A 266 -23.04 12.67 36.05
CA THR A 266 -21.78 13.38 36.29
C THR A 266 -20.76 12.85 35.28
N LEU A 267 -20.44 13.64 34.26
CA LEU A 267 -19.33 13.37 33.35
C LEU A 267 -18.02 13.62 34.10
N PHE A 268 -17.32 12.54 34.48
CA PHE A 268 -15.96 12.64 35.00
C PHE A 268 -15.01 13.01 33.85
N SER A 269 -14.46 14.22 33.90
CA SER A 269 -13.27 14.58 33.12
C SER A 269 -12.03 14.13 33.89
N PRO A 270 -10.99 13.55 33.23
CA PRO A 270 -9.76 13.20 33.93
C PRO A 270 -8.99 14.48 34.30
N PRO A 271 -8.31 14.51 35.47
CA PRO A 271 -7.50 15.67 35.84
C PRO A 271 -6.30 15.80 34.90
N ALA A 272 -5.99 17.04 34.53
CA ALA A 272 -4.87 17.37 33.66
C ALA A 272 -3.53 16.97 34.31
N GLY A 273 -2.69 16.23 33.58
CA GLY A 273 -1.26 16.13 33.91
C GLY A 273 -0.61 14.75 33.96
N TYR A 274 -1.12 13.69 33.32
CA TYR A 274 -0.45 12.37 33.33
C TYR A 274 -0.11 11.80 31.94
N SER A 275 1.11 11.28 31.82
CA SER A 275 1.75 10.78 30.60
C SER A 275 1.05 9.55 29.98
N ARG A 276 0.94 9.54 28.64
CA ARG A 276 0.22 8.56 27.80
C ARG A 276 0.61 7.08 28.00
N HIS A 277 1.72 6.79 28.70
CA HIS A 277 2.19 5.42 28.91
C HIS A 277 1.52 4.69 30.09
N ILE A 278 0.95 5.39 31.07
CA ILE A 278 0.35 4.75 32.25
C ILE A 278 -1.12 4.39 31.99
N THR A 279 -1.82 5.15 31.14
CA THR A 279 -3.22 4.90 30.75
C THR A 279 -3.39 3.56 30.02
N PHE A 280 -2.36 3.10 29.30
CA PHE A 280 -2.41 1.84 28.56
C PHE A 280 -2.29 0.60 29.46
N LYS A 281 -1.50 0.68 30.55
CA LYS A 281 -1.37 -0.42 31.52
C LYS A 281 -2.65 -0.62 32.34
N TYR A 282 -3.35 0.46 32.70
CA TYR A 282 -4.64 0.38 33.39
C TYR A 282 -5.76 -0.20 32.53
N MET A 283 -5.77 0.07 31.22
CA MET A 283 -6.79 -0.47 30.31
C MET A 283 -6.61 -1.97 30.01
N ILE A 284 -5.37 -2.47 29.95
CA ILE A 284 -5.12 -3.92 29.80
C ILE A 284 -5.56 -4.69 31.05
N PHE A 285 -5.39 -4.10 32.24
CA PHE A 285 -5.80 -4.72 33.51
C PHE A 285 -7.34 -4.88 33.61
N LEU A 286 -8.10 -3.89 33.15
CA LEU A 286 -9.57 -3.95 33.08
C LEU A 286 -10.07 -4.96 32.03
N TYR A 287 -9.32 -5.13 30.93
CA TYR A 287 -9.66 -6.11 29.89
C TYR A 287 -9.46 -7.55 30.38
N PHE A 288 -8.39 -7.83 31.14
CA PHE A 288 -8.17 -9.15 31.76
C PHE A 288 -9.19 -9.47 32.86
N TYR A 289 -9.59 -8.47 33.66
CA TYR A 289 -10.59 -8.66 34.73
C TYR A 289 -12.01 -8.93 34.19
N MET A 290 -12.36 -8.37 33.03
CA MET A 290 -13.65 -8.65 32.38
C MET A 290 -13.70 -10.02 31.70
N ILE A 291 -12.57 -10.54 31.21
CA ILE A 291 -12.51 -11.88 30.59
C ILE A 291 -12.48 -12.98 31.65
N SER A 292 -11.83 -12.78 32.80
CA SER A 292 -11.84 -13.76 33.89
C SER A 292 -13.18 -13.85 34.64
N GLY A 293 -14.01 -12.80 34.59
CA GLY A 293 -15.37 -12.81 35.15
C GLY A 293 -16.41 -13.59 34.32
N TRP A 294 -16.04 -14.09 33.13
CA TRP A 294 -16.95 -14.78 32.21
C TRP A 294 -16.80 -16.32 32.21
N VAL A 295 -15.86 -16.86 33.01
CA VAL A 295 -15.69 -18.31 33.18
C VAL A 295 -15.94 -18.68 34.64
N GLY A 296 -17.18 -19.07 34.94
CA GLY A 296 -17.51 -19.86 36.13
C GLY A 296 -17.72 -19.06 37.42
N GLY A 297 -18.94 -19.16 37.98
CA GLY A 297 -19.31 -18.54 39.24
C GLY A 297 -18.43 -18.95 40.42
N GLY A 298 -18.05 -17.96 41.22
CA GLY A 298 -17.38 -18.14 42.50
C GLY A 298 -17.11 -16.79 43.14
N VAL A 299 -17.87 -16.47 44.20
CA VAL A 299 -17.61 -15.29 45.05
C VAL A 299 -16.28 -15.51 45.75
N LEU A 300 -15.28 -14.65 45.51
CA LEU A 300 -14.08 -14.56 46.32
C LEU A 300 -13.90 -13.11 46.79
N ASN A 301 -14.19 -12.90 48.08
CA ASN A 301 -13.79 -11.72 48.82
C ASN A 301 -12.27 -11.70 48.95
N PHE A 302 -11.61 -10.63 48.53
CA PHE A 302 -10.27 -10.30 49.00
C PHE A 302 -10.15 -8.79 49.29
N HIS A 303 -10.11 -8.50 50.58
CA HIS A 303 -9.54 -7.28 51.15
C HIS A 303 -8.00 -7.32 51.02
N SER A 304 -7.40 -6.13 50.94
CA SER A 304 -5.98 -5.82 51.10
C SER A 304 -5.08 -6.05 49.88
N PHE A 305 -4.56 -4.97 49.29
CA PHE A 305 -3.16 -4.52 49.46
C PHE A 305 -2.90 -3.30 48.54
N LEU A 306 -2.88 -2.11 49.13
CA LEU A 306 -2.19 -0.93 48.62
C LEU A 306 -0.96 -0.74 49.50
N VAL A 307 0.22 -1.12 48.99
CA VAL A 307 1.53 -0.49 49.24
C VAL A 307 2.30 -0.56 47.92
#